data_AF-A0A915INU9-F1
#
_entry.id   AF-A0A915INU9-F1
#
_cell.length_a   1.000
_cell.length_b   1.000
_cell.length_c   1.000
_cell.angle_alpha   90.00
_cell.angle_beta   90.00
_cell.angle_gamma   90.00
#
_symmetry.space_group_name_H-M   'P 1'
#
loop_
_entity.id
_entity.type
_entity.pdbx_description
1 polymer ?
#
loop_
_entity_poly.entity_id
_entity_poly.type
_entity_poly.pdbx_seq_one_letter_code
_entity_poly.pdbx_strand_id
1 'polypeptide(L)'
;MIGLAQGCVDCAIPYLKERKQFGQRLWDFQAMQHQVADVVTQINAGRLMIYNAARLKDAGLKIVKEAAMAKLFASNVACYATTKSVEWLGGVGFTKDYPVEKYYRDCKI
;
A
#
# COMPACT_ATOMS: atom_id res chain seq x y z
N MET A 1 -1.60 5.00 -8.40
CA MET A 1 -2.07 4.58 -7.06
C MET A 1 -1.39 3.29 -6.59
N ILE A 2 -1.54 2.14 -7.27
CA ILE A 2 -0.94 0.88 -6.77
C ILE A 2 0.60 0.90 -6.68
N GLY A 3 1.30 1.55 -7.61
CA GLY A 3 2.77 1.68 -7.51
C GLY A 3 3.22 2.47 -6.28
N LEU A 4 2.52 3.56 -5.95
CA LEU A 4 2.76 4.34 -4.74
C LEU A 4 2.48 3.52 -3.48
N ALA A 5 1.36 2.80 -3.44
CA ALA A 5 0.99 1.95 -2.31
C ALA A 5 2.07 0.87 -2.07
N GLN A 6 2.51 0.22 -3.14
CA GLN A 6 3.57 -0.79 -3.09
C GLN A 6 4.88 -0.18 -2.58
N GLY A 7 5.34 0.93 -3.17
CA GLY A 7 6.58 1.59 -2.73
C GLY A 7 6.54 2.03 -1.28
N CYS A 8 5.39 2.51 -0.79
CA CYS A 8 5.22 2.89 0.61
C CYS A 8 5.38 1.69 1.56
N VAL A 9 4.73 0.57 1.26
CA VAL A 9 4.83 -0.67 2.05
C VAL A 9 6.23 -1.28 1.96
N ASP A 10 6.87 -1.23 0.79
CA ASP A 10 8.24 -1.72 0.58
C ASP A 10 9.26 -0.91 1.39
N CYS A 11 9.02 0.38 1.62
CA CYS A 11 9.82 1.18 2.55
C CYS A 11 9.53 0.82 4.02
N ALA A 12 8.29 0.44 4.35
CA ALA A 12 7.89 0.18 5.73
C ALA A 12 8.34 -1.20 6.25
N ILE A 13 8.27 -2.24 5.43
CA ILE A 13 8.58 -3.62 5.84
C ILE A 13 10.01 -3.79 6.39
N PRO A 14 11.07 -3.24 5.75
CA PRO A 14 12.43 -3.31 6.28
C PRO A 14 12.52 -2.72 7.69
N TYR A 15 11.92 -1.54 7.92
CA TYR A 15 11.88 -0.92 9.25
C TYR A 15 11.23 -1.83 10.29
N LEU A 16 10.12 -2.51 9.95
CA LEU A 16 9.46 -3.44 10.88
C LEU A 16 10.33 -4.65 11.23
N LYS A 17 11.20 -5.08 10.32
CA LYS A 17 12.16 -6.18 10.52
C LYS A 17 13.42 -5.75 11.27
N GLU A 18 13.71 -4.45 11.35
CA GLU A 18 14.87 -3.92 12.05
C GLU A 18 14.51 -3.40 13.45
N ARG A 19 13.38 -2.70 13.58
CA ARG A 19 12.96 -2.06 14.82
C ARG A 19 12.53 -3.09 15.86
N LYS A 20 13.07 -2.97 17.09
CA LYS A 20 12.71 -3.83 18.24
C LYS A 20 11.96 -3.06 19.32
N GLN A 21 10.90 -3.66 19.85
CA GLN A 21 10.16 -3.23 21.03
C GLN A 21 9.67 -4.45 21.81
N PHE A 22 9.58 -4.30 23.13
CA PHE A 22 9.17 -5.39 24.03
C PHE A 22 9.98 -6.68 23.82
N GLY A 23 11.28 -6.56 23.55
CA GLY A 23 12.20 -7.69 23.39
C GLY A 23 12.20 -8.39 22.02
N GLN A 24 11.34 -8.01 21.08
CA GLN A 24 11.28 -8.63 19.73
C GLN A 24 11.13 -7.59 18.62
N ARG A 25 11.23 -8.00 17.35
CA ARG A 25 11.04 -7.07 16.23
C ARG A 25 9.57 -6.69 16.11
N LEU A 26 9.27 -5.51 15.56
CA LEU A 26 7.88 -5.14 15.26
C LEU A 26 7.21 -6.15 14.32
N TRP A 27 7.98 -6.73 13.39
CA TRP A 27 7.52 -7.80 12.50
C TRP A 27 7.07 -9.08 13.21
N ASP A 28 7.60 -9.37 14.40
CA ASP A 28 7.34 -10.63 15.09
C ASP A 28 5.98 -10.62 15.84
N PHE A 29 5.34 -9.47 15.97
CA PHE A 29 3.98 -9.37 16.52
C PHE A 29 2.95 -9.84 15.50
N GLN A 30 2.14 -10.85 15.85
CA GLN A 30 1.10 -11.40 14.97
C GLN A 30 0.14 -10.32 14.44
N ALA A 31 -0.28 -9.39 15.30
CA ALA A 31 -1.17 -8.29 14.90
C ALA A 31 -0.54 -7.37 13.83
N MET A 32 0.79 -7.22 13.81
CA MET A 32 1.51 -6.51 12.76
C MET A 32 1.49 -7.31 11.45
N GLN A 33 1.76 -8.62 11.52
CA GLN A 33 1.73 -9.49 10.35
C GLN A 33 0.36 -9.55 9.69
N HIS A 34 -0.73 -9.59 10.48
CA HIS A 34 -2.09 -9.54 9.96
C HIS A 34 -2.37 -8.25 9.18
N GLN A 35 -1.96 -7.10 9.71
CA GLN A 35 -2.14 -5.82 9.03
C GLN A 35 -1.34 -5.75 7.72
N VAL A 36 -0.08 -6.20 7.74
CA VAL A 36 0.75 -6.24 6.53
C VAL A 36 0.15 -7.19 5.50
N ALA A 37 -0.29 -8.38 5.92
CA ALA A 37 -0.91 -9.36 5.03
C ALA A 37 -2.18 -8.82 4.35
N ASP A 38 -3.04 -8.13 5.10
CA ASP A 38 -4.25 -7.48 4.57
C ASP A 38 -3.89 -6.41 3.54
N VAL A 39 -2.98 -5.49 3.87
CA VAL A 39 -2.55 -4.41 2.95
C VAL A 39 -1.93 -4.99 1.67
N VAL A 40 -1.02 -5.95 1.78
CA VAL A 40 -0.37 -6.57 0.61
C VAL A 40 -1.38 -7.33 -0.25
N THR A 41 -2.36 -7.99 0.36
CA THR A 41 -3.46 -8.67 -0.37
C THR A 41 -4.27 -7.67 -1.18
N GLN A 42 -4.65 -6.54 -0.57
CA GLN A 42 -5.39 -5.48 -1.25
C GLN A 42 -4.57 -4.85 -2.39
N ILE A 43 -3.27 -4.61 -2.19
CA ILE A 43 -2.38 -4.11 -3.24
C ILE A 43 -2.35 -5.08 -4.42
N ASN A 44 -2.24 -6.39 -4.15
CA ASN A 44 -2.24 -7.40 -5.20
C ASN A 44 -3.57 -7.45 -5.96
N ALA A 45 -4.71 -7.40 -5.25
CA ALA A 45 -6.02 -7.31 -5.88
C ALA A 45 -6.14 -6.10 -6.81
N GLY A 46 -5.69 -4.92 -6.34
CA GLY A 46 -5.72 -3.70 -7.13
C GLY A 46 -4.79 -3.76 -8.35
N ARG A 47 -3.63 -4.40 -8.23
CA ARG A 47 -2.73 -4.66 -9.36
C ARG A 47 -3.42 -5.51 -10.43
N LEU A 48 -4.08 -6.59 -10.04
CA LEU A 48 -4.80 -7.47 -10.95
C LEU A 48 -5.95 -6.73 -11.66
N MET A 49 -6.72 -5.91 -10.94
CA MET A 49 -7.80 -5.11 -11.54
C MET A 49 -7.27 -4.12 -12.60
N ILE A 50 -6.19 -3.40 -12.30
CA ILE A 50 -5.57 -2.46 -13.23
C ILE A 50 -5.06 -3.18 -14.48
N TYR A 51 -4.33 -4.28 -14.31
CA TYR A 51 -3.77 -5.02 -15.44
C TYR A 51 -4.84 -5.71 -16.26
N ASN A 52 -5.94 -6.16 -15.65
CA ASN A 52 -7.08 -6.67 -16.39
C ASN A 52 -7.73 -5.56 -17.25
N ALA A 53 -7.98 -4.38 -16.67
CA ALA A 53 -8.53 -3.25 -17.43
C ALA A 53 -7.62 -2.83 -18.60
N ALA A 54 -6.30 -2.84 -18.40
CA ALA A 54 -5.33 -2.58 -19.47
C ALA A 54 -5.38 -3.66 -20.57
N ARG A 55 -5.37 -4.95 -20.19
CA ARG A 55 -5.47 -6.07 -21.15
C ARG A 55 -6.74 -6.01 -22.00
N LEU A 56 -7.88 -5.68 -21.39
CA LEU A 56 -9.15 -5.52 -22.12
C LEU A 56 -9.10 -4.35 -23.12
N LYS A 57 -8.42 -3.25 -22.74
CA LYS A 57 -8.21 -2.11 -23.63
C LYS A 57 -7.36 -2.50 -24.84
N ASP A 58 -6.26 -3.21 -24.60
CA ASP A 58 -5.35 -3.65 -25.65
C ASP A 58 -6.03 -4.65 -26.62
N ALA A 59 -7.00 -5.42 -26.11
CA ALA A 59 -7.85 -6.30 -26.91
C ALA A 59 -8.97 -5.56 -27.69
N GLY A 60 -9.04 -4.23 -27.62
CA GLY A 60 -10.07 -3.43 -28.29
C GLY A 60 -11.46 -3.52 -27.66
N LEU A 61 -11.57 -4.03 -26.44
CA LEU A 61 -12.85 -4.17 -25.73
C LEU A 61 -13.22 -2.88 -24.99
N LYS A 62 -14.52 -2.72 -24.70
CA LYS A 62 -15.02 -1.61 -23.88
C LYS A 62 -14.59 -1.79 -22.42
N ILE A 63 -13.93 -0.78 -21.86
CA ILE A 63 -13.31 -0.86 -20.51
C ILE A 63 -13.93 0.05 -19.45
N VAL A 64 -14.96 0.82 -19.78
CA VAL A 64 -15.43 1.93 -18.91
C VAL A 64 -15.71 1.46 -17.49
N LYS A 65 -16.34 0.29 -17.34
CA LYS A 65 -16.68 -0.30 -16.04
C LYS A 65 -15.42 -0.78 -15.31
N GLU A 66 -14.57 -1.56 -15.98
CA GLU A 66 -13.36 -2.16 -15.41
C GLU A 66 -12.33 -1.10 -15.01
N ALA A 67 -12.15 -0.07 -15.84
CA ALA A 67 -11.28 1.07 -15.54
C ALA A 67 -11.80 1.88 -14.33
N ALA A 68 -13.12 2.12 -14.25
CA ALA A 68 -13.72 2.82 -13.11
C ALA A 68 -13.56 2.03 -11.80
N MET A 69 -13.81 0.72 -11.83
CA MET A 69 -13.58 -0.19 -10.69
C MET A 69 -12.12 -0.17 -10.26
N ALA A 70 -11.19 -0.31 -11.22
CA ALA A 70 -9.76 -0.31 -10.93
C ALA A 70 -9.30 1.01 -10.32
N LYS A 71 -9.76 2.16 -10.83
CA LYS A 71 -9.41 3.48 -10.27
C LYS A 71 -9.90 3.61 -8.83
N LEU A 72 -11.19 3.36 -8.58
CA LEU A 72 -11.81 3.49 -7.26
C LEU A 72 -11.12 2.61 -6.22
N PHE A 73 -10.94 1.34 -6.56
CA PHE A 73 -10.31 0.38 -5.66
C PHE A 73 -8.85 0.76 -5.39
N ALA A 74 -8.08 1.06 -6.43
CA ALA A 74 -6.67 1.41 -6.28
C ALA A 74 -6.44 2.69 -5.46
N SER A 75 -7.29 3.72 -5.58
CA SER A 75 -7.17 4.93 -4.77
C SER A 75 -7.46 4.67 -3.29
N ASN A 76 -8.47 3.84 -2.99
CA ASN A 76 -8.81 3.49 -1.61
C ASN A 76 -7.70 2.66 -0.96
N VAL A 77 -7.18 1.66 -1.68
CA VAL A 77 -6.05 0.83 -1.22
C VAL A 77 -4.81 1.68 -1.01
N ALA A 78 -4.52 2.64 -1.90
CA ALA A 78 -3.38 3.53 -1.72
C ALA A 78 -3.50 4.36 -0.44
N CYS A 79 -4.67 4.96 -0.18
CA CYS A 79 -4.92 5.69 1.06
C CYS A 79 -4.75 4.81 2.31
N TYR A 80 -5.29 3.59 2.28
CA TYR A 80 -5.21 2.68 3.41
C TYR A 80 -3.76 2.22 3.66
N ALA A 81 -3.06 1.77 2.61
CA ALA A 81 -1.69 1.30 2.69
C ALA A 81 -0.72 2.36 3.22
N THR A 82 -0.85 3.60 2.76
CA THR A 82 0.02 4.70 3.20
C THR A 82 -0.28 5.13 4.63
N THR A 83 -1.56 5.17 5.02
CA THR A 83 -1.98 5.44 6.41
C THR A 83 -1.37 4.40 7.34
N LYS A 84 -1.52 3.11 7.01
CA LYS A 84 -0.94 2.01 7.78
C LYS A 84 0.58 2.05 7.84
N SER A 85 1.23 2.37 6.74
CA SER A 85 2.70 2.49 6.72
C SER A 85 3.21 3.59 7.66
N VAL A 86 2.54 4.74 7.72
CA VAL A 86 2.87 5.79 8.71
C VAL A 86 2.63 5.31 10.14
N GLU A 87 1.49 4.66 10.42
CA GLU A 87 1.18 4.08 11.74
C GLU A 87 2.22 3.05 12.18
N TRP A 88 2.64 2.15 11.29
CA TRP A 88 3.62 1.10 11.58
C TRP A 88 5.01 1.64 11.92
N LEU A 89 5.41 2.74 11.27
CA LEU A 89 6.67 3.41 11.57
C LEU A 89 6.61 4.20 12.89
N GLY A 90 5.40 4.56 13.34
CA GLY A 90 5.19 5.37 14.54
C GLY A 90 5.71 6.80 14.34
N GLY A 91 6.32 7.38 15.38
CA GLY A 91 6.76 8.78 15.35
C GLY A 91 7.69 9.13 14.18
N VAL A 92 8.60 8.23 13.79
CA VAL A 92 9.51 8.49 12.66
C VAL A 92 8.78 8.51 11.32
N GLY A 93 7.63 7.83 11.20
CA GLY A 93 6.78 7.86 10.00
C GLY A 93 6.07 9.19 9.77
N PHE A 94 6.03 10.07 10.78
CA PHE A 94 5.52 11.44 10.67
C PHE A 94 6.61 12.47 10.31
N THR A 95 7.88 12.06 10.32
CA THR A 95 9.00 12.93 9.97
C THR A 95 9.29 12.86 8.47
N LYS A 96 9.84 13.95 7.93
CA LYS A 96 10.26 14.02 6.52
C LYS A 96 11.57 13.27 6.23
N ASP A 97 12.21 12.73 7.27
CA ASP A 97 13.41 11.90 7.14
C ASP A 97 13.08 10.51 6.59
N TYR A 98 11.81 10.10 6.67
CA TYR A 98 11.31 8.85 6.09
C TYR A 98 10.34 9.12 4.94
N PRO A 99 10.39 8.33 3.86
CA PRO A 99 9.59 8.59 2.66
C PRO A 99 8.10 8.31 2.83
N VAL A 100 7.68 7.61 3.89
CA VAL A 100 6.28 7.18 4.09
C VAL A 100 5.30 8.34 4.22
N GLU A 101 5.71 9.45 4.84
CA GLU A 101 4.86 10.65 4.99
C GLU A 101 4.53 11.26 3.63
N LYS A 102 5.52 11.26 2.72
CA LYS A 102 5.34 11.79 1.36
C LYS A 102 4.32 10.95 0.60
N TYR A 103 4.43 9.63 0.65
CA TYR A 103 3.46 8.74 0.03
C TYR A 103 2.05 8.93 0.61
N TYR A 104 1.92 9.16 1.92
CA TYR A 104 0.64 9.44 2.57
C TYR A 104 -0.02 10.74 2.10
N ARG A 105 0.76 11.80 1.87
CA ARG A 105 0.24 13.04 1.27
C ARG A 105 -0.15 12.84 -0.19
N ASP A 106 0.73 12.19 -0.96
CA ASP A 106 0.56 12.02 -2.41
C ASP A 106 -0.65 11.14 -2.77
N CYS A 107 -1.10 10.24 -1.88
CA CYS A 107 -2.23 9.36 -2.17
C CYS A 107 -3.62 10.05 -2.10
N LYS A 108 -3.69 11.32 -1.68
CA LYS A 108 -4.96 12.05 -1.48
C LYS A 108 -5.52 12.74 -2.73
N ILE A 109 -4.81 12.68 -3.85
CA ILE A 109 -5.23 13.24 -5.15
C ILE A 109 -5.94 12.19 -6.01
#